data_AF-A0A6J1U0U4-F1
#
_entry.id   AF-A0A6J1U0U4-F1
#
_cell.length_a   1.000
_cell.length_b   1.000
_cell.length_c   1.000
_cell.angle_alpha   90.00
_cell.angle_beta   90.00
_cell.angle_gamma   90.00
#
_symmetry.space_group_name_H-M   'P 1'
#
loop_
_entity.id
_entity.type
_entity.pdbx_description
1 polymer ?
#
loop_
_entity_poly.entity_id
_entity_poly.type
_entity_poly.pdbx_seq_one_letter_code
_entity_poly.pdbx_strand_id
1 'polypeptide(L)'
;MPRMAAVVLLLLLPALCSARPLSRGNFHASDSQFLRVARAAVNYLNYGQGSPSLLRKVALLGKTSVRNIPGVGHEYSLQFYTKHIQTGQYLGKCNAKVRYQKKMSKPLIDISCTDNKDADQIMKDDYSLYTKLKATSSPDELKYFANVGSSYIAWKESSEYDGYVTREIKDAKRWVRDNALEFDYTILVDSDVSKNFSCHMRITWNLELPIKVKYTCFSEDTSAESADGSGEESGSYDSFQTNF
;
A
#
# COMPACT_ATOMS: atom_id res chain seq x y z
N MET A 1 62.34 45.62 49.08
CA MET A 1 60.89 45.42 49.25
C MET A 1 60.32 44.89 47.95
N PRO A 2 59.91 43.62 47.86
CA PRO A 2 59.40 43.04 46.61
C PRO A 2 57.91 43.35 46.47
N ARG A 3 57.50 43.79 45.27
CA ARG A 3 56.09 43.93 44.88
C ARG A 3 55.56 42.55 44.47
N MET A 4 54.64 42.01 45.27
CA MET A 4 53.88 40.79 44.95
C MET A 4 52.99 41.05 43.73
N ALA A 5 53.16 40.25 42.68
CA ALA A 5 52.22 40.16 41.57
C ALA A 5 51.07 39.21 41.97
N ALA A 6 49.83 39.71 41.95
CA ALA A 6 48.65 38.90 42.15
C ALA A 6 48.31 38.14 40.85
N VAL A 7 48.50 36.82 40.85
CA VAL A 7 48.01 35.93 39.79
C VAL A 7 46.53 35.66 40.07
N VAL A 8 45.64 36.24 39.26
CA VAL A 8 44.22 35.90 39.27
C VAL A 8 44.04 34.63 38.45
N LEU A 9 43.84 33.50 39.12
CA LEU A 9 43.53 32.22 38.50
C LEU A 9 42.03 32.20 38.13
N LEU A 10 41.72 32.35 36.84
CA LEU A 10 40.38 32.18 36.28
C LEU A 10 39.93 30.73 36.42
N LEU A 11 39.04 30.45 37.37
CA LEU A 11 38.31 29.17 37.45
C LEU A 11 37.21 29.17 36.39
N LEU A 12 37.50 28.60 35.22
CA LEU A 12 36.49 28.21 34.23
C LEU A 12 35.75 26.97 34.76
N LEU A 13 34.58 27.19 35.36
CA LEU A 13 33.62 26.13 35.68
C LEU A 13 33.14 25.49 34.37
N PRO A 14 33.22 24.16 34.20
CA PRO A 14 32.55 23.51 33.08
C PRO A 14 31.04 23.67 33.31
N ALA A 15 30.40 24.45 32.45
CA ALA A 15 28.95 24.44 32.34
C ALA A 15 28.53 23.02 31.95
N LEU A 16 28.09 22.24 32.94
CA LEU A 16 27.36 21.01 32.73
C LEU A 16 26.07 21.38 31.99
N CYS A 17 26.15 21.39 30.66
CA CYS A 17 24.99 21.28 29.79
C CYS A 17 24.30 19.96 30.16
N SER A 18 23.35 20.04 31.08
CA SER A 18 22.39 18.97 31.32
C SER A 18 21.51 18.90 30.08
N ALA A 19 21.99 18.17 29.07
CA ALA A 19 21.13 17.65 28.04
C ALA A 19 20.17 16.70 28.75
N ARG A 20 18.99 17.21 29.10
CA ARG A 20 17.84 16.36 29.42
C ARG A 20 17.76 15.35 28.29
N PRO A 21 17.85 14.03 28.57
CA PRO A 21 17.53 13.04 27.55
C PRO A 21 16.11 13.40 27.11
N LEU A 22 15.91 13.74 25.83
CA LEU A 22 14.57 13.69 25.27
C LEU A 22 14.00 12.36 25.70
N SER A 23 12.89 12.37 26.45
CA SER A 23 12.29 11.13 26.90
C SER A 23 12.08 10.28 25.66
N ARG A 24 12.79 9.16 25.63
CA ARG A 24 12.72 8.17 24.57
C ARG A 24 11.37 7.50 24.77
N GLY A 25 10.29 8.17 24.35
CA GLY A 25 8.97 7.58 24.34
C GLY A 25 9.06 6.28 23.57
N ASN A 26 8.77 5.15 24.22
CA ASN A 26 8.67 3.88 23.53
C ASN A 26 7.51 3.99 22.54
N PHE A 27 7.83 4.13 21.25
CA PHE A 27 6.83 4.05 20.19
C PHE A 27 6.22 2.65 20.23
N HIS A 28 4.90 2.59 20.37
CA HIS A 28 4.13 1.36 20.35
C HIS A 28 3.19 1.39 19.16
N ALA A 29 3.18 0.31 18.38
CA ALA A 29 2.28 0.15 17.25
C ALA A 29 1.09 -0.73 17.63
N SER A 30 -0.11 -0.40 17.16
CA SER A 30 -1.29 -1.26 17.33
C SER A 30 -1.28 -2.45 16.38
N ASP A 31 -2.10 -3.46 16.66
CA ASP A 31 -2.29 -4.60 15.75
C ASP A 31 -2.80 -4.18 14.36
N SER A 32 -3.70 -3.19 14.29
CA SER A 32 -4.15 -2.61 13.02
C SER A 32 -2.99 -2.00 12.23
N GLN A 33 -2.06 -1.33 12.92
CA GLN A 33 -0.86 -0.77 12.31
C GLN A 33 0.07 -1.87 11.79
N PHE A 34 0.33 -2.91 12.59
CA PHE A 34 1.11 -4.06 12.13
C PHE A 34 0.46 -4.76 10.93
N LEU A 35 -0.87 -4.84 10.88
CA LEU A 35 -1.60 -5.40 9.76
C LEU A 35 -1.44 -4.56 8.49
N ARG A 36 -1.52 -3.22 8.57
CA ARG A 36 -1.23 -2.32 7.44
C ARG A 36 0.18 -2.55 6.91
N VAL A 37 1.16 -2.60 7.80
CA VAL A 37 2.56 -2.80 7.40
C VAL A 37 2.78 -4.18 6.77
N ALA A 38 2.16 -5.24 7.30
CA ALA A 38 2.20 -6.57 6.71
C ALA A 38 1.54 -6.61 5.32
N ARG A 39 0.40 -5.91 5.14
CA ARG A 39 -0.25 -5.77 3.83
C ARG A 39 0.65 -5.04 2.84
N ALA A 40 1.31 -3.95 3.24
CA ALA A 40 2.27 -3.25 2.39
C ALA A 40 3.42 -4.17 1.94
N ALA A 41 3.95 -5.01 2.84
CA ALA A 41 4.99 -5.98 2.51
C ALA A 41 4.52 -7.05 1.51
N VAL A 42 3.30 -7.56 1.68
CA VAL A 42 2.68 -8.52 0.74
C VAL A 42 2.40 -7.88 -0.62
N ASN A 43 1.93 -6.64 -0.63
CA ASN A 43 1.67 -5.90 -1.87
C ASN A 43 2.95 -5.64 -2.66
N TYR A 44 4.04 -5.26 -1.98
CA TYR A 44 5.37 -5.19 -2.58
C TYR A 44 5.81 -6.54 -3.19
N LEU A 45 5.60 -7.63 -2.46
CA LEU A 45 5.95 -8.98 -2.91
C LEU A 45 5.15 -9.41 -4.16
N ASN A 46 3.84 -9.20 -4.14
CA ASN A 46 2.93 -9.57 -5.24
C ASN A 46 3.29 -8.84 -6.55
N TYR A 47 3.69 -7.57 -6.45
CA TYR A 47 4.17 -6.84 -7.62
C TYR A 47 5.61 -7.24 -8.00
N GLY A 48 6.51 -7.27 -7.01
CA GLY A 48 7.95 -7.42 -7.22
C GLY A 48 8.40 -8.83 -7.65
N GLN A 49 7.72 -9.89 -7.19
CA GLN A 49 8.00 -11.26 -7.67
C GLN A 49 7.49 -11.51 -9.09
N GLY A 50 6.56 -10.68 -9.59
CA GLY A 50 6.12 -10.73 -10.98
C GLY A 50 5.41 -12.03 -11.40
N SER A 51 4.91 -12.82 -10.43
CA SER A 51 4.18 -14.07 -10.69
C SER A 51 2.68 -13.89 -10.40
N PRO A 52 1.83 -13.74 -11.42
CA PRO A 52 0.39 -13.62 -11.23
C PRO A 52 -0.24 -14.89 -10.64
N SER A 53 0.37 -16.07 -10.78
CA SER A 53 -0.17 -17.32 -10.21
C SER A 53 0.13 -17.53 -8.72
N LEU A 54 0.92 -16.65 -8.09
CA LEU A 54 1.33 -16.76 -6.68
C LEU A 54 0.99 -15.51 -5.85
N LEU A 55 -0.18 -14.92 -6.10
CA LEU A 55 -0.62 -13.72 -5.38
C LEU A 55 -1.06 -14.03 -3.95
N ARG A 56 -0.49 -13.32 -2.98
CA ARG A 56 -0.68 -13.56 -1.54
C ARG A 56 -1.54 -12.48 -0.89
N LYS A 57 -2.29 -12.83 0.16
CA LYS A 57 -2.88 -11.92 1.15
C LYS A 57 -2.46 -12.33 2.55
N VAL A 58 -2.35 -11.35 3.45
CA VAL A 58 -2.12 -11.62 4.89
C VAL A 58 -3.32 -12.38 5.45
N ALA A 59 -3.06 -13.53 6.06
CA ALA A 59 -4.07 -14.36 6.71
C ALA A 59 -4.09 -14.18 8.22
N LEU A 60 -2.90 -14.13 8.85
CA LEU A 60 -2.76 -14.01 10.30
C LEU A 60 -1.40 -13.39 10.65
N LEU A 61 -1.38 -12.45 11.61
CA LEU A 61 -0.14 -11.93 12.19
C LEU A 61 0.45 -12.94 13.19
N GLY A 62 1.76 -13.11 13.14
CA GLY A 62 2.55 -13.86 14.11
C GLY A 62 3.32 -12.90 15.02
N LYS A 63 4.63 -13.10 15.15
CA LYS A 63 5.50 -12.23 15.95
C LYS A 63 5.64 -10.86 15.29
N THR A 64 5.43 -9.79 16.06
CA THR A 64 5.57 -8.41 15.59
C THR A 64 6.41 -7.59 16.57
N SER A 65 7.21 -6.68 16.05
CA SER A 65 7.90 -5.68 16.84
C SER A 65 8.16 -4.42 16.02
N VAL A 66 8.26 -3.29 16.70
CA VAL A 66 8.61 -2.01 16.08
C VAL A 66 9.74 -1.35 16.84
N ARG A 67 10.67 -0.76 16.09
CA ARG A 67 11.77 0.02 16.62
C ARG A 67 11.71 1.44 16.07
N ASN A 68 11.64 2.40 16.97
CA ASN A 68 11.85 3.80 16.61
C ASN A 68 13.33 4.08 16.35
N ILE A 69 13.64 4.68 15.21
CA ILE A 69 14.98 5.11 14.82
C ILE A 69 14.97 6.65 14.84
N PRO A 70 15.52 7.29 15.90
CA PRO A 70 15.48 8.74 16.07
C PRO A 70 15.99 9.49 14.85
N GLY A 71 15.22 10.48 14.40
CA GLY A 71 15.57 11.29 13.22
C GLY A 71 15.36 10.61 11.86
N VAL A 72 15.08 9.30 11.82
CA VAL A 72 14.93 8.53 10.57
C VAL A 72 13.48 8.12 10.33
N GLY A 73 12.85 7.44 11.29
CA GLY A 73 11.50 6.88 11.17
C GLY A 73 11.35 5.58 11.95
N HIS A 74 10.48 4.68 11.50
CA HIS A 74 10.16 3.43 12.19
C HIS A 74 10.54 2.20 11.37
N GLU A 75 11.05 1.18 12.06
CA GLU A 75 11.33 -0.12 11.47
C GLU A 75 10.48 -1.20 12.14
N TYR A 76 9.69 -1.89 11.33
CA TYR A 76 8.81 -2.97 11.74
C TYR A 76 9.46 -4.30 11.38
N SER A 77 9.52 -5.21 12.34
CA SER A 77 9.85 -6.62 12.12
C SER A 77 8.60 -7.46 12.30
N LEU A 78 8.27 -8.23 11.26
CA LEU A 78 7.00 -8.92 11.15
C LEU A 78 7.22 -10.38 10.79
N GLN A 79 6.45 -11.25 11.41
CA GLN A 79 6.17 -12.60 10.94
C GLN A 79 4.67 -12.71 10.73
N PHE A 80 4.25 -13.28 9.61
CA PHE A 80 2.83 -13.48 9.31
C PHE A 80 2.62 -14.65 8.35
N TYR A 81 1.39 -15.11 8.28
CA TYR A 81 0.95 -16.20 7.43
C TYR A 81 0.17 -15.67 6.24
N THR A 82 0.27 -16.35 5.10
CA THR A 82 -0.36 -15.92 3.86
C THR A 82 -1.24 -16.99 3.24
N LYS A 83 -2.26 -16.51 2.53
CA LYS A 83 -3.13 -17.32 1.66
C LYS A 83 -3.11 -16.76 0.25
N HIS A 84 -3.43 -17.59 -0.73
CA HIS A 84 -3.64 -17.15 -2.09
C HIS A 84 -4.86 -16.20 -2.13
N ILE A 85 -4.74 -15.07 -2.83
CA ILE A 85 -5.77 -14.01 -2.81
C ILE A 85 -7.12 -14.55 -3.23
N GLN A 86 -7.15 -15.31 -4.34
CA GLN A 86 -8.39 -15.78 -4.96
C GLN A 86 -8.88 -17.11 -4.39
N THR A 87 -8.01 -18.12 -4.33
CA THR A 87 -8.40 -19.49 -3.94
C THR A 87 -8.45 -19.68 -2.43
N GLY A 88 -7.87 -18.77 -1.65
CA GLY A 88 -7.79 -18.90 -0.19
C GLY A 88 -6.86 -20.02 0.30
N GLN A 89 -6.17 -20.73 -0.60
CA GLN A 89 -5.21 -21.77 -0.26
C GLN A 89 -4.10 -21.20 0.60
N TYR A 90 -3.69 -21.91 1.65
CA TYR A 90 -2.54 -21.51 2.46
C TYR A 90 -1.24 -21.61 1.64
N LEU A 91 -0.47 -20.52 1.60
CA LEU A 91 0.76 -20.44 0.81
C LEU A 91 2.02 -20.52 1.66
N GLY A 92 1.95 -20.16 2.93
CA GLY A 92 3.08 -20.28 3.85
C GLY A 92 3.26 -19.08 4.75
N LYS A 93 4.42 -19.07 5.42
CA LYS A 93 4.84 -18.06 6.39
C LYS A 93 5.84 -17.10 5.76
N CYS A 94 5.71 -15.82 6.05
CA CYS A 94 6.65 -14.79 5.65
C CYS A 94 7.28 -14.13 6.87
N ASN A 95 8.53 -13.68 6.71
CA ASN A 95 9.19 -12.77 7.61
C ASN A 95 9.56 -11.52 6.83
N ALA A 96 9.28 -10.34 7.39
CA ALA A 96 9.54 -9.07 6.73
C ALA A 96 10.15 -8.04 7.67
N LYS A 97 11.01 -7.19 7.11
CA LYS A 97 11.45 -5.93 7.71
C LYS A 97 10.96 -4.79 6.84
N VAL A 98 10.18 -3.88 7.43
CA VAL A 98 9.61 -2.74 6.72
C VAL A 98 10.05 -1.46 7.40
N ARG A 99 10.69 -0.57 6.66
CA ARG A 99 11.21 0.69 7.18
C ARG A 99 10.51 1.87 6.52
N TYR A 100 9.79 2.64 7.32
CA TYR A 100 9.24 3.93 6.93
C TYR A 100 10.24 5.02 7.31
N GLN A 101 10.58 5.86 6.33
CA GLN A 101 11.52 6.96 6.53
C GLN A 101 10.84 8.28 6.20
N LYS A 102 11.06 9.31 7.01
CA LYS A 102 10.40 10.62 6.87
C LYS A 102 10.59 11.28 5.49
N LYS A 103 11.72 10.99 4.83
CA LYS A 103 12.09 11.58 3.53
C LYS A 103 11.71 10.71 2.32
N MET A 104 11.12 9.54 2.53
CA MET A 104 10.76 8.63 1.45
C MET A 104 9.25 8.50 1.35
N SER A 105 8.73 8.57 0.13
CA SER A 105 7.30 8.38 -0.14
C SER A 105 6.85 6.92 -0.12
N LYS A 106 7.80 5.97 -0.08
CA LYS A 106 7.53 4.53 -0.10
C LYS A 106 8.35 3.85 1.01
N PRO A 107 7.84 2.80 1.64
CA PRO A 107 8.63 2.01 2.59
C PRO A 107 9.73 1.22 1.88
N LEU A 108 10.86 1.04 2.57
CA LEU A 108 11.86 0.04 2.20
C LEU A 108 11.46 -1.31 2.79
N ILE A 109 11.38 -2.34 1.96
CA ILE A 109 10.84 -3.65 2.35
C ILE A 109 11.87 -4.73 2.00
N ASP A 110 12.20 -5.54 3.00
CA ASP A 110 12.88 -6.83 2.86
C ASP A 110 11.90 -7.91 3.33
N ILE A 111 11.64 -8.92 2.50
CA ILE A 111 10.64 -9.95 2.76
C ILE A 111 11.11 -11.29 2.19
N SER A 112 10.93 -12.34 2.99
CA SER A 112 11.19 -13.72 2.62
C SER A 112 10.03 -14.59 3.07
N CYS A 113 9.56 -15.47 2.19
CA CYS A 113 8.44 -16.37 2.43
C CYS A 113 8.86 -17.82 2.20
N THR A 114 8.30 -18.72 3.00
CA THR A 114 8.27 -20.15 2.67
C THR A 114 7.12 -20.37 1.68
N ASP A 115 7.39 -21.00 0.56
CA ASP A 115 6.39 -21.29 -0.45
C ASP A 115 5.97 -22.76 -0.42
N ASN A 116 4.69 -23.00 -0.70
CA ASN A 116 4.13 -24.34 -0.86
C ASN A 116 4.33 -24.90 -2.28
N LYS A 117 4.91 -24.11 -3.18
CA LYS A 117 5.26 -24.45 -4.56
C LYS A 117 6.73 -24.11 -4.78
N ASP A 118 7.42 -24.92 -5.58
CA ASP A 118 8.75 -24.58 -6.06
C ASP A 118 8.69 -23.64 -7.28
N ALA A 119 9.86 -23.12 -7.67
CA ALA A 119 9.98 -22.18 -8.78
C ALA A 119 9.51 -22.77 -10.12
N ASP A 120 9.71 -24.06 -10.34
CA ASP A 120 9.32 -24.73 -11.59
C ASP A 120 7.79 -24.83 -11.70
N GLN A 121 7.12 -25.14 -10.59
CA GLN A 121 5.66 -25.18 -10.56
C GLN A 121 5.06 -23.79 -10.76
N ILE A 122 5.64 -22.75 -10.13
CA ILE A 122 5.21 -21.37 -10.32
C ILE A 122 5.37 -20.96 -11.80
N MET A 123 6.51 -21.27 -12.42
CA MET A 123 6.75 -20.97 -13.83
C MET A 123 5.77 -21.70 -14.76
N LYS A 124 5.44 -22.97 -14.49
CA LYS A 124 4.44 -23.73 -15.24
C LYS A 124 3.04 -23.12 -15.10
N ASP A 125 2.67 -22.71 -13.89
CA ASP A 125 1.38 -22.09 -13.62
C ASP A 125 1.26 -20.72 -14.33
N ASP A 126 2.33 -19.92 -14.33
CA ASP A 126 2.40 -18.65 -15.05
C ASP A 126 2.34 -18.86 -16.57
N TYR A 127 3.06 -19.85 -17.12
CA TYR A 127 2.98 -20.19 -18.55
C TYR A 127 1.57 -20.65 -18.96
N SER A 128 0.93 -21.47 -18.13
CA SER A 128 -0.43 -21.93 -18.33
C SER A 128 -1.43 -20.76 -18.33
N LEU A 129 -1.32 -19.88 -17.34
CA LEU A 129 -2.15 -18.67 -17.24
C LEU A 129 -1.94 -17.74 -18.45
N TYR A 130 -0.69 -17.53 -18.86
CA TYR A 130 -0.34 -16.73 -20.04
C TYR A 130 -0.96 -17.28 -21.32
N THR A 131 -0.82 -18.59 -21.55
CA THR A 131 -1.35 -19.27 -22.74
C THR A 131 -2.87 -19.19 -22.77
N LYS A 132 -3.52 -19.38 -21.62
CA LYS A 132 -4.98 -19.25 -21.49
C LYS A 132 -5.43 -17.85 -21.86
N LEU A 133 -4.85 -16.82 -21.23
CA LEU A 133 -5.19 -15.41 -21.43
C LEU A 133 -4.91 -14.88 -22.85
N LYS A 134 -3.94 -15.47 -23.55
CA LYS A 134 -3.69 -15.19 -24.96
C LYS A 134 -4.87 -15.63 -25.83
N ALA A 135 -5.42 -16.81 -25.57
CA ALA A 135 -6.54 -17.36 -26.33
C ALA A 135 -7.88 -16.70 -25.95
N THR A 136 -8.16 -16.62 -24.65
CA THR A 136 -9.39 -16.03 -24.10
C THR A 136 -9.23 -15.68 -22.62
N SER A 137 -10.12 -14.87 -22.08
CA SER A 137 -10.10 -14.52 -20.66
C SER A 137 -11.49 -14.57 -20.05
N SER A 138 -11.65 -15.33 -18.98
CA SER A 138 -12.79 -15.26 -18.09
C SER A 138 -12.62 -14.11 -17.08
N PRO A 139 -13.72 -13.63 -16.47
CA PRO A 139 -13.65 -12.65 -15.39
C PRO A 139 -12.73 -13.05 -14.23
N ASP A 140 -12.61 -14.35 -13.94
CA ASP A 140 -11.74 -14.83 -12.87
C ASP A 140 -10.25 -14.75 -13.23
N GLU A 141 -9.88 -15.00 -14.50
CA GLU A 141 -8.49 -14.80 -14.92
C GLU A 141 -8.09 -13.31 -14.91
N LEU A 142 -9.00 -12.41 -15.26
CA LEU A 142 -8.74 -10.97 -15.24
C LEU A 142 -8.46 -10.45 -13.82
N LYS A 143 -9.09 -11.04 -12.79
CA LYS A 143 -8.84 -10.68 -11.39
C LYS A 143 -7.36 -10.84 -10.99
N TYR A 144 -6.59 -11.76 -11.60
CA TYR A 144 -5.17 -11.90 -11.26
C TYR A 144 -4.39 -10.61 -11.54
N PHE A 145 -4.60 -10.00 -12.70
CA PHE A 145 -3.90 -8.78 -13.09
C PHE A 145 -4.45 -7.55 -12.37
N ALA A 146 -5.76 -7.49 -12.10
CA ALA A 146 -6.30 -6.47 -11.22
C ALA A 146 -5.63 -6.50 -9.83
N ASN A 147 -5.40 -7.69 -9.27
CA ASN A 147 -4.72 -7.85 -7.99
C ASN A 147 -3.22 -7.47 -8.06
N VAL A 148 -2.51 -7.79 -9.16
CA VAL A 148 -1.12 -7.34 -9.36
C VAL A 148 -1.05 -5.81 -9.40
N GLY A 149 -1.87 -5.17 -10.23
CA GLY A 149 -1.90 -3.72 -10.37
C GLY A 149 -2.30 -3.03 -9.07
N SER A 150 -3.34 -3.55 -8.39
CA SER A 150 -3.76 -3.02 -7.10
C SER A 150 -2.72 -3.22 -6.01
N SER A 151 -1.95 -4.31 -6.04
CA SER A 151 -0.82 -4.51 -5.11
C SER A 151 0.27 -3.45 -5.34
N TYR A 152 0.57 -3.13 -6.60
CA TYR A 152 1.52 -2.05 -6.90
C TYR A 152 1.04 -0.70 -6.37
N ILE A 153 -0.21 -0.32 -6.66
CA ILE A 153 -0.82 0.94 -6.18
C ILE A 153 -0.81 0.97 -4.65
N ALA A 154 -1.32 -0.09 -4.01
CA ALA A 154 -1.39 -0.15 -2.55
C ALA A 154 -0.01 -0.04 -1.91
N TRP A 155 1.02 -0.73 -2.41
CA TRP A 155 2.39 -0.54 -1.92
C TRP A 155 2.90 0.90 -2.12
N LYS A 156 2.59 1.50 -3.27
CA LYS A 156 3.05 2.83 -3.66
C LYS A 156 2.43 3.96 -2.87
N GLU A 157 1.19 3.81 -2.42
CA GLU A 157 0.41 4.83 -1.71
C GLU A 157 0.32 4.57 -0.19
N SER A 158 0.59 3.35 0.28
CA SER A 158 0.48 3.03 1.73
C SER A 158 1.56 3.70 2.57
N SER A 159 1.19 4.00 3.81
CA SER A 159 2.10 4.43 4.88
C SER A 159 1.97 3.51 6.10
N GLU A 160 2.71 3.80 7.17
CA GLU A 160 2.50 3.10 8.44
C GLU A 160 1.14 3.44 9.10
N TYR A 161 0.47 4.51 8.66
CA TYR A 161 -0.80 4.96 9.24
C TYR A 161 -2.00 4.65 8.35
N ASP A 162 -1.77 4.36 7.07
CA ASP A 162 -2.82 4.22 6.07
C ASP A 162 -2.48 3.06 5.13
N GLY A 163 -3.43 2.13 4.97
CA GLY A 163 -3.27 0.98 4.09
C GLY A 163 -4.43 0.87 3.11
N TYR A 164 -4.12 0.35 1.92
CA TYR A 164 -5.08 0.25 0.82
C TYR A 164 -5.39 -1.19 0.43
N VAL A 165 -6.66 -1.45 0.09
CA VAL A 165 -7.15 -2.75 -0.40
C VAL A 165 -8.07 -2.55 -1.61
N THR A 166 -8.05 -3.48 -2.57
CA THR A 166 -9.03 -3.46 -3.67
C THR A 166 -10.42 -3.70 -3.11
N ARG A 167 -11.37 -2.80 -3.41
CA ARG A 167 -12.80 -3.00 -3.14
C ARG A 167 -13.47 -3.70 -4.30
N GLU A 168 -13.29 -3.16 -5.50
CA GLU A 168 -14.07 -3.55 -6.67
C GLU A 168 -13.28 -3.32 -7.97
N ILE A 169 -13.57 -4.15 -8.98
CA ILE A 169 -13.15 -3.94 -10.36
C ILE A 169 -14.37 -3.47 -11.15
N LYS A 170 -14.37 -2.19 -11.57
CA LYS A 170 -15.49 -1.57 -12.30
C LYS A 170 -15.47 -1.88 -13.79
N ASP A 171 -14.27 -1.85 -14.38
CA ASP A 171 -14.08 -2.17 -15.80
C ASP A 171 -12.78 -2.94 -15.98
N ALA A 172 -12.77 -3.85 -16.95
CA ALA A 172 -11.64 -4.70 -17.28
C ALA A 172 -11.61 -4.97 -18.78
N LYS A 173 -10.57 -4.48 -19.44
CA LYS A 173 -10.29 -4.72 -20.85
C LYS A 173 -8.95 -5.42 -21.00
N ARG A 174 -8.87 -6.33 -21.96
CA ARG A 174 -7.67 -7.09 -22.28
C ARG A 174 -7.50 -7.21 -23.79
N TRP A 175 -6.27 -7.04 -24.26
CA TRP A 175 -5.87 -7.35 -25.62
C TRP A 175 -4.46 -7.96 -25.66
N VAL A 176 -4.13 -8.56 -26.81
CA VAL A 176 -2.80 -9.13 -27.08
C VAL A 176 -2.12 -8.24 -28.12
N ARG A 177 -0.86 -7.86 -27.87
CA ARG A 177 -0.05 -7.07 -28.79
C ARG A 177 1.40 -7.52 -28.72
N ASP A 178 2.01 -7.87 -29.86
CA ASP A 178 3.45 -8.19 -29.94
C ASP A 178 3.94 -9.20 -28.89
N ASN A 179 3.16 -10.27 -28.65
CA ASN A 179 3.39 -11.27 -27.58
C ASN A 179 3.35 -10.74 -26.14
N ALA A 180 2.82 -9.55 -25.90
CA ALA A 180 2.44 -9.09 -24.58
C ALA A 180 0.91 -9.17 -24.40
N LEU A 181 0.51 -9.49 -23.18
CA LEU A 181 -0.84 -9.26 -22.68
C LEU A 181 -0.90 -7.86 -22.12
N GLU A 182 -1.85 -7.07 -22.60
CA GLU A 182 -2.14 -5.74 -22.10
C GLU A 182 -3.52 -5.71 -21.48
N PHE A 183 -3.62 -5.02 -20.35
CA PHE A 183 -4.85 -4.87 -19.60
C PHE A 183 -5.07 -3.42 -19.24
N ASP A 184 -6.33 -2.98 -19.29
CA ASP A 184 -6.79 -1.68 -18.81
C ASP A 184 -7.91 -1.93 -17.81
N TYR A 185 -7.75 -1.39 -16.61
CA TYR A 185 -8.69 -1.56 -15.51
C TYR A 185 -9.12 -0.23 -14.95
N THR A 186 -10.37 -0.19 -14.51
CA THR A 186 -10.86 0.79 -13.54
C THR A 186 -11.19 0.04 -12.25
N ILE A 187 -10.52 0.40 -11.16
CA ILE A 187 -10.72 -0.24 -9.84
C ILE A 187 -11.05 0.81 -8.79
N LEU A 188 -11.77 0.37 -7.77
CA LEU A 188 -11.96 1.13 -6.55
C LEU A 188 -11.09 0.54 -5.44
N VAL A 189 -10.38 1.42 -4.74
CA VAL A 189 -9.42 1.08 -3.70
C VAL A 189 -9.83 1.78 -2.41
N ASP A 190 -10.00 1.00 -1.35
CA ASP A 190 -10.41 1.53 -0.05
C ASP A 190 -9.21 1.74 0.86
N SER A 191 -9.27 2.85 1.58
CA SER A 191 -8.43 3.08 2.74
C SER A 191 -9.19 2.70 4.01
N ASP A 192 -8.47 2.26 5.02
CA ASP A 192 -9.02 2.04 6.35
C ASP A 192 -9.02 3.28 7.25
N VAL A 193 -8.47 4.41 6.80
CA VAL A 193 -8.37 5.66 7.59
C VAL A 193 -8.59 6.95 6.79
N SER A 194 -8.38 6.93 5.48
CA SER A 194 -8.42 8.10 4.60
C SER A 194 -9.48 7.93 3.51
N LYS A 195 -9.34 8.68 2.42
CA LYS A 195 -10.29 8.66 1.31
C LYS A 195 -10.04 7.44 0.42
N ASN A 196 -11.13 6.93 -0.14
CA ASN A 196 -11.09 5.92 -1.16
C ASN A 196 -10.68 6.53 -2.50
N PHE A 197 -10.07 5.70 -3.35
CA PHE A 197 -9.63 6.11 -4.67
C PHE A 197 -10.33 5.32 -5.77
N SER A 198 -10.66 6.02 -6.85
CA SER A 198 -10.90 5.41 -8.15
C SER A 198 -9.62 5.49 -8.96
N CYS A 199 -9.11 4.32 -9.38
CA CYS A 199 -7.85 4.22 -10.08
C CYS A 199 -8.03 3.59 -11.46
N HIS A 200 -7.48 4.26 -12.47
CA HIS A 200 -7.25 3.67 -13.78
C HIS A 200 -5.85 3.12 -13.84
N MET A 201 -5.69 1.88 -14.31
CA MET A 201 -4.38 1.25 -14.42
C MET A 201 -4.22 0.45 -15.70
N ARG A 202 -3.01 0.53 -16.27
CA ARG A 202 -2.58 -0.22 -17.43
C ARG A 202 -1.46 -1.17 -17.06
N ILE A 203 -1.62 -2.42 -17.44
CA ILE A 203 -0.71 -3.50 -17.08
C ILE A 203 -0.22 -4.16 -18.36
N THR A 204 1.09 -4.38 -18.46
CA THR A 204 1.70 -5.11 -19.57
C THR A 204 2.48 -6.29 -19.00
N TRP A 205 2.24 -7.47 -19.56
CA TRP A 205 2.90 -8.70 -19.14
C TRP A 205 3.30 -9.58 -20.32
N ASN A 206 4.50 -10.13 -20.23
CA ASN A 206 4.95 -11.28 -21.01
C ASN A 206 5.81 -12.17 -20.09
N LEU A 207 6.19 -13.35 -20.57
CA LEU A 207 6.93 -14.32 -19.75
C LEU A 207 8.41 -13.98 -19.57
N GLU A 208 8.96 -13.05 -20.36
CA GLU A 208 10.40 -12.74 -20.40
C GLU A 208 10.75 -11.48 -19.61
N LEU A 209 9.79 -10.59 -19.41
CA LEU A 209 9.98 -9.27 -18.81
C LEU A 209 9.14 -9.10 -17.54
N PRO A 210 9.64 -8.34 -16.55
CA PRO A 210 8.86 -7.98 -15.38
C PRO A 210 7.55 -7.28 -15.75
N ILE A 211 6.50 -7.53 -14.96
CA ILE A 211 5.20 -6.88 -15.14
C ILE A 211 5.34 -5.37 -14.96
N LYS A 212 4.80 -4.62 -15.92
CA LYS A 212 4.78 -3.16 -15.89
C LYS A 212 3.38 -2.68 -15.53
N VAL A 213 3.29 -1.76 -14.57
CA VAL A 213 2.04 -1.13 -14.14
C VAL A 213 2.19 0.39 -14.25
N LYS A 214 1.26 1.03 -14.96
CA LYS A 214 1.05 2.47 -14.96
C LYS A 214 -0.33 2.76 -14.38
N TYR A 215 -0.48 3.81 -13.58
CA TYR A 215 -1.77 4.13 -12.97
C TYR A 215 -1.95 5.62 -12.75
N THR A 216 -3.20 6.02 -12.62
CA THR A 216 -3.66 7.33 -12.17
C THR A 216 -4.85 7.12 -11.24
N CYS A 217 -4.84 7.77 -10.08
CA CYS A 217 -5.91 7.68 -9.09
C CYS A 217 -6.52 9.05 -8.82
N PHE A 218 -7.82 9.06 -8.58
CA PHE A 218 -8.60 10.23 -8.16
C PHE A 218 -9.34 9.89 -6.87
N SER A 219 -9.41 10.82 -5.92
CA SER A 219 -10.23 10.63 -4.71
C SER A 219 -11.71 10.56 -5.10
N GLU A 220 -12.45 9.60 -4.55
CA GLU A 220 -13.90 9.65 -4.63
C GLU A 220 -14.37 10.82 -3.74
N ASP A 221 -14.93 11.86 -4.36
CA ASP A 221 -15.65 12.89 -3.62
C ASP A 221 -17.00 12.29 -3.20
N THR A 222 -17.23 12.16 -1.90
CA THR A 222 -18.46 11.63 -1.30
C THR A 222 -19.66 12.59 -1.43
N SER A 223 -19.76 13.38 -2.50
CA SER A 223 -20.81 14.38 -2.70
C SER A 223 -21.67 14.11 -3.94
N ALA A 224 -22.17 12.87 -4.06
CA ALA A 224 -23.12 12.50 -5.11
C ALA A 224 -24.26 11.59 -4.61
N GLU A 225 -24.57 11.65 -3.31
CA GLU A 225 -25.79 11.05 -2.73
C GLU A 225 -26.52 12.09 -1.86
N SER A 226 -27.02 13.16 -2.49
CA SER A 226 -28.10 14.02 -1.96
C SER A 226 -28.51 15.05 -3.02
N ALA A 227 -29.00 14.55 -4.15
CA ALA A 227 -29.84 15.32 -5.05
C ALA A 227 -30.71 14.35 -5.84
N ASP A 228 -31.47 13.52 -5.13
CA ASP A 228 -32.64 12.89 -5.73
C ASP A 228 -33.82 13.84 -5.56
N GLY A 229 -34.33 14.30 -6.69
CA GLY A 229 -35.44 15.23 -6.75
C GLY A 229 -36.74 14.50 -6.43
N SER A 230 -37.44 14.98 -5.40
CA SER A 230 -38.88 14.76 -5.26
C SER A 230 -39.55 16.13 -5.38
N GLY A 231 -40.07 16.41 -6.58
CA GLY A 231 -41.08 17.43 -6.73
C GLY A 231 -42.33 16.98 -5.99
N GLU A 232 -42.80 17.78 -5.04
CA GLU A 232 -44.16 17.73 -4.57
C GLU A 232 -44.74 19.13 -4.65
N GLU A 233 -45.78 19.23 -5.47
CA GLU A 233 -46.62 20.37 -5.73
C GLU A 233 -47.53 20.61 -4.51
N SER A 234 -47.49 21.81 -3.94
CA SER A 234 -48.60 22.30 -3.12
C SER A 234 -48.71 23.81 -3.27
N GLY A 235 -49.78 24.23 -3.93
CA GLY A 235 -50.08 25.62 -4.22
C GLY A 235 -50.67 26.37 -3.03
N SER A 236 -50.42 27.67 -2.99
CA SER A 236 -51.40 28.67 -2.57
C SER A 236 -51.01 30.03 -3.15
N TYR A 237 -52.01 30.65 -3.78
CA TYR A 237 -52.09 31.98 -4.35
C TYR A 237 -51.45 33.09 -3.49
N ASP A 238 -50.76 34.05 -4.11
CA ASP A 238 -51.32 35.41 -4.27
C ASP A 238 -50.56 36.23 -5.34
N SER A 239 -51.32 37.11 -5.97
CA SER A 239 -51.05 37.98 -7.11
C SER A 239 -49.97 39.05 -6.84
N PHE A 240 -49.22 39.47 -7.88
CA PHE A 240 -49.29 40.83 -8.45
C PHE A 240 -48.20 41.09 -9.53
N GLN A 241 -48.67 41.15 -10.77
CA GLN A 241 -48.41 42.13 -11.85
C GLN A 241 -46.99 42.67 -12.19
N THR A 242 -46.60 42.31 -13.41
CA THR A 242 -46.17 43.15 -14.58
C THR A 242 -44.82 43.87 -14.61
N ASN A 243 -44.04 43.47 -15.63
CA ASN A 243 -43.35 44.28 -16.65
C ASN A 243 -42.78 45.65 -16.21
N PHE A 244 -41.48 45.71 -15.94
CA PHE A 244 -40.44 46.32 -16.79
C PHE A 244 -39.06 45.90 -16.27
#